data_AF-A0A3D5WNF4-F1
#
_entry.id   AF-A0A3D5WNF4-F1
#
_cell.length_a   1.000
_cell.length_b   1.000
_cell.length_c   1.000
_cell.angle_alpha   90.00
_cell.angle_beta   90.00
_cell.angle_gamma   90.00
#
_symmetry.space_group_name_H-M   'P 1'
#
loop_
_entity.id
_entity.type
_entity.pdbx_description
1 polymer ?
#
loop_
_entity_poly.entity_id
_entity_poly.type
_entity_poly.pdbx_seq_one_letter_code
_entity_poly.pdbx_strand_id
1 'polypeptide(L)'
;MEEFVRKVLSRYTSFVSEKQLYERWLDMRENSDVRDALVMTDMKITMIQSWFNLLNADERFVIEKHLLDELEWPRVAFSFTKKWDGEFTRTERSLVTYQASGLKKIISFVEAHRDMVMALFGDIYEETNK
;
A
#
# COMPACT_ATOMS: atom_id res chain seq x y z
N MET A 1 14.99 -2.94 3.49
CA MET A 1 13.93 -3.21 2.48
C MET A 1 12.53 -3.08 3.06
N GLU A 2 12.25 -3.68 4.21
CA GLU A 2 10.93 -3.56 4.85
C GLU A 2 10.48 -2.11 5.11
N GLU A 3 11.36 -1.26 5.64
CA GLU A 3 11.04 0.14 5.92
C GLU A 3 10.63 0.91 4.66
N PHE A 4 11.33 0.68 3.55
CA PHE A 4 10.96 1.23 2.25
C PHE A 4 9.56 0.76 1.82
N VAL A 5 9.26 -0.54 1.92
CA VAL A 5 7.92 -1.07 1.59
C VAL A 5 6.85 -0.39 2.45
N ARG A 6 7.09 -0.24 3.76
CA ARG A 6 6.18 0.46 4.67
C ARG A 6 5.97 1.92 4.26
N LYS A 7 7.05 2.62 3.88
CA LYS A 7 7.00 4.01 3.41
C LYS A 7 6.23 4.17 2.10
N VAL A 8 6.38 3.23 1.17
CA VAL A 8 5.59 3.21 -0.07
C VAL A 8 4.10 2.99 0.24
N LEU A 9 3.78 2.01 1.10
CA LEU A 9 2.40 1.72 1.50
C LEU A 9 1.73 2.91 2.20
N SER A 10 2.44 3.63 3.07
CA SER A 10 1.89 4.80 3.76
C SER A 10 1.58 5.98 2.81
N ARG A 11 2.16 6.00 1.59
CA ARG A 11 1.87 7.01 0.56
C ARG A 11 0.73 6.60 -0.39
N TYR A 12 0.21 5.38 -0.30
CA TYR A 12 -0.79 4.87 -1.25
C TYR A 12 -2.04 5.76 -1.33
N THR A 13 -2.56 6.22 -0.19
CA THR A 13 -3.74 7.12 -0.15
C THR A 13 -3.45 8.47 -0.79
N SER A 14 -2.21 8.97 -0.68
CA SER A 14 -1.76 10.18 -1.40
C SER A 14 -1.79 9.95 -2.91
N PHE A 15 -1.23 8.84 -3.40
CA PHE A 15 -1.25 8.54 -4.85
C PHE A 15 -2.67 8.43 -5.40
N VAL A 16 -3.58 7.76 -4.68
CA VAL A 16 -4.99 7.68 -5.08
C VAL A 16 -5.64 9.07 -5.14
N SER A 17 -5.31 9.95 -4.20
CA SER A 17 -5.82 11.33 -4.18
C SER A 17 -5.22 12.18 -5.31
N GLU A 18 -3.92 12.05 -5.57
CA GLU A 18 -3.21 12.71 -6.68
C GLU A 18 -3.80 12.32 -8.04
N LYS A 19 -4.07 11.02 -8.25
CA LYS A 19 -4.75 10.53 -9.45
C LYS A 19 -6.07 11.27 -9.68
N GLN A 20 -6.92 11.34 -8.66
CA GLN A 20 -8.22 12.02 -8.75
C GLN A 20 -8.09 13.51 -9.07
N LEU A 21 -7.05 14.17 -8.55
CA LEU A 21 -6.77 15.57 -8.86
C LEU A 21 -6.34 15.76 -10.32
N TYR A 22 -5.47 14.88 -10.83
CA TYR A 22 -5.04 14.94 -12.22
C TYR A 22 -6.18 14.64 -13.20
N GLU A 23 -7.02 13.64 -12.92
CA GLU A 23 -8.22 13.35 -13.71
C GLU A 23 -9.13 14.58 -13.80
N ARG A 24 -9.46 15.19 -12.66
CA ARG A 24 -10.27 16.42 -12.62
C ARG A 24 -9.64 17.59 -13.37
N TRP A 25 -8.31 17.71 -13.33
CA TRP A 25 -7.62 18.77 -14.06
C TRP A 25 -7.74 18.55 -15.57
N LEU A 26 -7.51 17.33 -16.05
CA LEU A 26 -7.61 17.01 -17.48
C LEU A 26 -9.04 17.18 -18.02
N ASP A 27 -10.06 16.98 -17.20
CA ASP A 27 -11.46 17.28 -17.55
C ASP A 27 -11.69 18.77 -17.83
N MET A 28 -10.96 19.65 -17.13
CA MET A 28 -11.07 21.11 -17.30
C MET A 28 -10.22 21.65 -18.46
N ARG A 29 -9.02 21.07 -18.66
CA ARG A 29 -8.08 21.54 -19.68
C ARG A 29 -7.09 20.45 -20.06
N GLU A 30 -6.91 20.26 -21.37
CA GLU A 30 -5.87 19.37 -21.87
C GLU A 30 -4.47 19.92 -21.57
N ASN A 31 -3.64 19.09 -20.94
CA ASN A 31 -2.25 19.36 -20.58
C ASN A 31 -1.43 18.06 -20.65
N SER A 32 -0.40 18.02 -21.50
CA SER A 32 0.47 16.86 -21.69
C SER A 32 1.20 16.47 -20.41
N ASP A 33 1.72 17.44 -19.67
CA ASP A 33 2.55 17.19 -18.48
C ASP A 33 1.70 16.56 -17.37
N VAL A 34 0.44 16.99 -17.24
CA VAL A 34 -0.52 16.42 -16.29
C VAL A 34 -0.91 14.99 -16.71
N ARG A 35 -1.01 14.72 -18.02
CA ARG A 35 -1.29 13.38 -18.54
C ARG A 35 -0.12 12.43 -18.25
N ASP A 36 1.12 12.87 -18.43
CA ASP A 36 2.31 12.08 -18.11
C ASP A 36 2.40 11.80 -16.61
N ALA A 37 2.13 12.82 -15.77
CA ALA A 37 2.07 12.65 -14.32
C ALA A 37 0.98 11.66 -13.89
N LEU A 38 -0.21 11.73 -14.50
CA LEU A 38 -1.31 10.80 -14.25
C LEU A 38 -0.90 9.35 -14.59
N VAL A 39 -0.26 9.12 -15.74
CA VAL A 39 0.22 7.79 -16.14
C VAL A 39 1.22 7.25 -15.11
N MET A 40 2.16 8.08 -14.66
CA MET A 40 3.14 7.67 -13.64
C MET A 40 2.48 7.33 -12.30
N THR A 41 1.51 8.14 -11.85
CA THR A 41 0.75 7.87 -10.62
C THR A 41 -0.08 6.59 -10.75
N ASP A 42 -0.67 6.33 -11.92
CA ASP A 42 -1.39 5.09 -12.18
C ASP A 42 -0.50 3.86 -12.16
N MET A 43 0.73 3.95 -12.69
CA MET A 43 1.71 2.88 -12.57
C MET A 43 2.08 2.61 -11.11
N LYS A 44 2.29 3.66 -10.30
CA LYS A 44 2.56 3.54 -8.85
C LYS A 44 1.40 2.83 -8.13
N ILE A 45 0.16 3.26 -8.38
CA ILE A 45 -1.04 2.64 -7.77
C ILE A 45 -1.15 1.18 -8.20
N THR A 46 -1.00 0.89 -9.49
CA THR A 46 -1.09 -0.47 -10.04
C THR A 46 -0.04 -1.40 -9.45
N MET A 47 1.20 -0.90 -9.25
CA MET A 47 2.25 -1.67 -8.60
C MET A 47 1.88 -2.04 -7.16
N ILE A 48 1.35 -1.10 -6.37
CA ILE A 48 0.92 -1.38 -4.99
C ILE A 48 -0.28 -2.33 -4.96
N GLN A 49 -1.23 -2.19 -5.90
CA GLN A 49 -2.34 -3.13 -6.04
C GLN A 49 -1.85 -4.55 -6.38
N SER A 50 -0.79 -4.68 -7.18
CA SER A 50 -0.17 -5.98 -7.46
C SER A 50 0.35 -6.63 -6.18
N TRP A 51 0.86 -5.85 -5.22
CA TRP A 51 1.32 -6.34 -3.92
C TRP A 51 0.14 -6.86 -3.08
N PHE A 52 -1.00 -6.16 -3.08
CA PHE A 52 -2.20 -6.61 -2.37
C PHE A 52 -2.78 -7.91 -2.94
N ASN A 53 -2.58 -8.18 -4.23
CA ASN A 53 -3.02 -9.43 -4.85
C ASN A 53 -2.20 -10.66 -4.43
N LEU A 54 -1.03 -10.47 -3.79
CA LEU A 54 -0.22 -11.54 -3.22
C LEU A 54 -0.75 -12.02 -1.85
N LEU A 55 -1.59 -11.20 -1.21
CA LEU A 55 -2.01 -11.37 0.16
C LEU A 55 -3.31 -12.16 0.24
N ASN A 56 -3.45 -12.98 1.28
CA ASN A 56 -4.76 -13.51 1.63
C ASN A 56 -5.63 -12.41 2.30
N ALA A 57 -6.91 -12.73 2.53
CA ALA A 57 -7.88 -11.77 3.06
C ALA A 57 -7.49 -11.19 4.44
N ASP A 58 -6.83 -11.98 5.29
CA ASP A 58 -6.43 -11.58 6.64
C ASP A 58 -5.17 -10.71 6.62
N GLU A 59 -4.16 -11.12 5.85
CA GLU A 59 -2.92 -10.35 5.63
C GLU A 59 -3.23 -8.98 5.02
N ARG A 60 -4.07 -8.98 3.97
CA ARG A 60 -4.51 -7.74 3.31
C ARG A 60 -5.25 -6.83 4.28
N PHE A 61 -6.19 -7.38 5.05
CA PHE A 61 -6.94 -6.60 6.02
C PHE A 61 -6.03 -5.92 7.05
N VAL A 62 -5.07 -6.68 7.61
CA VAL A 62 -4.16 -6.11 8.61
C VAL A 62 -3.25 -5.05 7.99
N ILE A 63 -2.73 -5.28 6.79
CA ILE A 63 -1.91 -4.28 6.10
C ILE A 63 -2.73 -3.00 5.84
N GLU A 64 -3.94 -3.12 5.29
CA GLU A 64 -4.82 -1.96 5.05
C GLU A 64 -5.09 -1.20 6.35
N LYS A 65 -5.54 -1.88 7.41
CA LYS A 65 -5.94 -1.20 8.64
C LYS A 65 -4.77 -0.64 9.45
N HIS A 66 -3.66 -1.35 9.52
CA HIS A 66 -2.54 -0.95 10.36
C HIS A 66 -1.54 -0.05 9.62
N LEU A 67 -1.28 -0.29 8.32
CA LEU A 67 -0.27 0.45 7.57
C LEU A 67 -0.81 1.57 6.68
N LEU A 68 -2.05 1.45 6.19
CA LEU A 68 -2.66 2.50 5.38
C LEU A 68 -3.57 3.42 6.20
N ASP A 69 -4.40 2.84 7.07
CA ASP A 69 -5.30 3.61 7.93
C ASP A 69 -4.64 4.02 9.27
N GLU A 70 -3.39 3.60 9.51
CA GLU A 70 -2.60 3.90 10.72
C GLU A 70 -3.34 3.60 12.03
N LEU A 71 -4.17 2.56 12.05
CA LEU A 71 -4.89 2.17 13.25
C LEU A 71 -4.00 1.42 14.23
N GLU A 72 -4.06 1.84 15.49
CA GLU A 72 -3.47 1.11 16.63
C GLU A 72 -4.00 -0.33 16.73
N TRP A 73 -3.16 -1.27 17.19
CA TRP A 73 -3.49 -2.69 17.28
C TRP A 73 -4.84 -3.03 17.92
N PRO A 74 -5.26 -2.39 19.03
CA PRO A 74 -6.58 -2.64 19.61
C PRO A 74 -7.73 -2.33 18.65
N ARG A 75 -7.60 -1.27 17.85
CA ARG A 75 -8.61 -0.87 16.84
C ARG A 75 -8.61 -1.80 15.64
N VAL A 76 -7.44 -2.30 15.23
CA VAL A 76 -7.32 -3.32 14.19
C VAL A 76 -8.02 -4.61 14.64
N ALA A 77 -7.76 -5.07 15.87
CA ALA A 77 -8.38 -6.29 16.42
C ALA A 77 -9.90 -6.18 16.55
N PHE A 78 -10.39 -5.02 17.03
CA PHE A 78 -11.82 -4.72 17.05
C PHE A 78 -12.43 -4.77 15.65
N SER A 79 -11.79 -4.11 14.67
CA SER A 79 -12.27 -4.07 13.28
C SER A 79 -12.24 -5.45 12.63
N PHE A 80 -11.24 -6.28 12.94
CA PHE A 80 -11.11 -7.65 12.44
C PHE A 80 -12.28 -8.51 12.93
N THR A 81 -12.56 -8.42 14.23
CA THR A 81 -13.67 -9.16 14.86
C THR A 81 -15.00 -8.77 14.23
N LYS A 82 -15.22 -7.47 14.01
CA LYS A 82 -16.45 -6.96 13.35
C LYS A 82 -16.58 -7.42 11.90
N LYS A 83 -15.48 -7.51 11.14
CA LYS A 83 -15.49 -7.99 9.74
C LYS A 83 -16.02 -9.42 9.62
N TRP A 84 -15.80 -10.24 10.65
CA TRP A 84 -16.17 -11.64 10.68
C TRP A 84 -17.30 -11.94 11.67
N ASP A 85 -18.13 -10.94 11.97
CA ASP A 85 -19.31 -11.01 12.85
C ASP A 85 -19.08 -11.72 14.20
N GLY A 86 -17.87 -11.57 14.76
CA GLY A 86 -17.51 -12.21 16.03
C GLY A 86 -17.12 -13.69 15.94
N GLU A 87 -17.28 -14.36 14.80
CA GLU A 87 -16.98 -15.79 14.63
C GLU A 87 -15.46 -16.08 14.63
N PHE A 88 -14.66 -15.17 14.06
CA PHE A 88 -13.22 -15.33 13.91
C PHE A 88 -12.44 -14.25 14.66
N THR A 89 -12.51 -14.29 16.00
CA THR A 89 -11.67 -13.42 16.83
C THR A 89 -10.19 -13.78 16.70
N ARG A 90 -9.34 -12.75 16.74
CA ARG A 90 -7.88 -12.89 16.68
C ARG A 90 -7.26 -11.97 17.71
N THR A 91 -6.22 -12.48 18.38
CA THR A 91 -5.41 -11.66 19.28
C THR A 91 -4.54 -10.70 18.48
N GLU A 92 -4.11 -9.60 19.10
CA GLU A 92 -3.16 -8.67 18.48
C GLU A 92 -1.90 -9.40 17.99
N ARG A 93 -1.38 -10.38 18.76
CA ARG A 93 -0.24 -11.21 18.35
C ARG A 93 -0.50 -11.96 17.05
N SER A 94 -1.70 -12.51 16.86
CA SER A 94 -2.07 -13.18 15.61
C SER A 94 -2.10 -12.20 14.44
N LEU A 95 -2.63 -11.00 14.64
CA LEU A 95 -2.70 -9.95 13.61
C LEU A 95 -1.30 -9.43 13.23
N VAL A 96 -0.43 -9.23 14.22
CA VAL A 96 1.00 -8.93 13.98
C VAL A 96 1.66 -10.01 13.12
N THR A 97 1.32 -11.27 13.35
CA THR A 97 1.83 -12.39 12.53
C THR A 97 1.33 -12.33 11.09
N TYR A 98 0.06 -11.97 10.87
CA TYR A 98 -0.48 -11.76 9.52
C TYR A 98 0.19 -10.58 8.82
N GLN A 99 0.45 -9.48 9.51
CA GLN A 99 1.19 -8.35 8.95
C GLN A 99 2.61 -8.76 8.53
N ALA A 100 3.33 -9.47 9.41
CA ALA A 100 4.69 -9.93 9.12
C ALA A 100 4.72 -10.90 7.93
N SER A 101 3.77 -11.85 7.87
CA SER A 101 3.59 -12.76 6.73
C SER A 101 3.33 -12.00 5.43
N GLY A 102 2.40 -11.04 5.46
CA GLY A 102 2.04 -10.23 4.30
C GLY A 102 3.20 -9.36 3.81
N LEU A 103 3.88 -8.66 4.73
CA LEU A 103 5.06 -7.87 4.40
C LEU A 103 6.17 -8.73 3.80
N LYS A 104 6.40 -9.94 4.32
CA LYS A 104 7.38 -10.87 3.75
C LYS A 104 7.07 -11.19 2.29
N LYS A 105 5.81 -11.46 1.94
CA LYS A 105 5.41 -11.71 0.54
C LYS A 105 5.68 -10.51 -0.36
N ILE A 106 5.33 -9.31 0.11
CA ILE A 106 5.57 -8.07 -0.63
C ILE A 106 7.07 -7.82 -0.82
N ILE A 107 7.86 -7.98 0.25
CA ILE A 107 9.32 -7.81 0.19
C ILE A 107 9.93 -8.79 -0.81
N SER A 108 9.55 -10.07 -0.78
CA SER A 108 10.05 -11.04 -1.75
C SER A 108 9.69 -10.68 -3.19
N PHE A 109 8.49 -10.13 -3.43
CA PHE A 109 8.11 -9.63 -4.74
C PHE A 109 8.96 -8.42 -5.17
N VAL A 110 9.16 -7.46 -4.26
CA VAL A 110 9.97 -6.26 -4.50
C VAL A 110 11.41 -6.61 -4.81
N GLU A 111 11.99 -7.55 -4.09
CA GLU A 111 13.36 -8.02 -4.34
C GLU A 111 13.47 -8.74 -5.69
N ALA A 112 12.48 -9.55 -6.06
CA ALA A 112 12.44 -10.24 -7.35
C ALA A 112 12.26 -9.28 -8.56
N HIS A 113 11.60 -8.14 -8.36
CA HIS A 113 11.30 -7.15 -9.41
C HIS A 113 11.93 -5.79 -9.11
N ARG A 114 13.13 -5.79 -8.50
CA ARG A 114 13.75 -4.60 -7.93
C ARG A 114 13.86 -3.44 -8.92
N ASP A 115 14.34 -3.69 -10.13
CA ASP A 115 14.57 -2.62 -11.12
C ASP A 115 13.27 -1.89 -11.47
N MET A 116 12.18 -2.63 -11.65
CA MET A 116 10.86 -2.07 -11.93
C MET A 116 10.33 -1.25 -10.74
N VAL A 117 10.51 -1.76 -9.51
CA VAL A 117 10.08 -1.06 -8.30
C VAL A 117 10.90 0.22 -8.08
N MET A 118 12.21 0.18 -8.31
CA MET A 118 13.09 1.34 -8.17
C MET A 118 12.83 2.39 -9.25
N ALA A 119 12.46 1.98 -10.47
CA ALA A 119 12.05 2.93 -11.52
C ALA A 119 10.81 3.74 -11.12
N LEU A 120 9.89 3.13 -10.35
CA LEU A 120 8.66 3.80 -9.90
C LEU A 120 8.82 4.56 -8.58
N PHE A 121 9.62 4.05 -7.64
CA PHE A 121 9.68 4.54 -6.26
C PHE A 121 11.10 4.85 -5.77
N GLY A 122 12.06 5.06 -6.68
CA GLY A 122 13.45 5.33 -6.33
C GLY A 122 13.63 6.56 -5.44
N ASP A 123 12.78 7.58 -5.64
CA ASP A 123 12.68 8.76 -4.78
C ASP A 123 12.42 8.40 -3.31
N ILE A 124 11.46 7.51 -3.07
CA ILE A 124 11.12 7.03 -1.72
C ILE A 124 12.25 6.17 -1.14
N TYR A 125 12.92 5.39 -1.97
CA TYR A 125 14.03 4.56 -1.55
C TYR A 125 15.21 5.40 -1.06
N GLU A 126 15.54 6.48 -1.76
CA GLU A 126 16.58 7.42 -1.33
C GLU A 126 16.22 8.13 -0.03
N GLU A 127 14.97 8.60 0.12
CA GLU A 127 14.50 9.22 1.36
C GLU A 127 14.61 8.28 2.58
N THR A 128 14.42 6.97 2.37
CA THR A 128 14.46 5.98 3.46
C THR A 128 15.89 5.62 3.89
N ASN A 129 16.90 5.89 3.07
CA ASN A 129 18.31 5.57 3.35
C ASN A 129 19.18 6.80 3.67
N LYS A 130 18.56 7.95 3.92
CA LYS A 130 19.21 9.17 4.43
C LYS A 130 19.16 9.19 5.95
#